data_AF-A0AAU6HLB0-F1
#
_entry.id   AF-A0AAU6HLB0-F1
#
_cell.length_a   1.000
_cell.length_b   1.000
_cell.length_c   1.000
_cell.angle_alpha   90.00
_cell.angle_beta   90.00
_cell.angle_gamma   90.00
#
_symmetry.space_group_name_H-M   'P 1'
#
loop_
_entity.id
_entity.type
_entity.pdbx_description
1 polymer ?
#
loop_
_entity_poly.entity_id
_entity_poly.type
_entity_poly.pdbx_seq_one_letter_code
_entity_poly.pdbx_strand_id
1 'polypeptide(L)' 'MPDRTPHATSTTERGSFCSARCDCGWRGPARRARSQARTDAERHLVDAGAGAAPHRRRE' A
#
# COMPACT_ATOMS: atom_id res chain seq x y z
N MET A 1 22.33 -10.90 1.24
CA MET A 1 21.96 -9.46 1.20
C MET A 1 20.51 -9.37 1.61
N PRO A 2 20.13 -8.60 2.65
CA PRO A 2 18.72 -8.53 3.04
C PRO A 2 17.98 -7.83 1.90
N ASP A 3 17.10 -8.58 1.25
CA ASP A 3 16.14 -8.05 0.30
C ASP A 3 15.20 -7.14 1.09
N ARG A 4 15.53 -5.85 1.12
CA ARG A 4 14.59 -4.81 1.55
C ARG A 4 13.55 -4.77 0.44
N THR A 5 12.55 -5.65 0.53
CA THR A 5 11.45 -5.65 -0.42
C THR A 5 10.88 -4.24 -0.44
N PRO A 6 10.98 -3.53 -1.57
CA PRO A 6 10.52 -2.15 -1.63
C PRO A 6 9.01 -2.15 -1.38
N HIS A 7 8.56 -1.29 -0.46
CA HIS A 7 7.13 -1.10 -0.23
C HIS A 7 6.51 -0.55 -1.52
N ALA A 8 5.89 -1.43 -2.30
CA ALA A 8 5.18 -1.06 -3.50
C ALA A 8 3.68 -0.95 -3.18
N THR A 9 3.14 0.27 -3.21
CA THR A 9 1.70 0.47 -3.13
C THR A 9 1.09 0.40 -4.53
N SER A 10 0.13 -0.50 -4.69
CA SER A 10 -0.70 -0.59 -5.89
C SER A 10 -2.12 -0.19 -5.55
N THR A 11 -2.69 0.75 -6.30
CA THR A 11 -4.12 1.08 -6.22
C THR A 11 -4.91 0.16 -7.14
N THR A 12 -5.93 -0.50 -6.60
CA THR A 12 -6.88 -1.29 -7.38
C THR A 12 -8.19 -0.53 -7.51
N GLU A 13 -8.71 -0.48 -8.73
CA GLU A 13 -9.96 0.19 -9.07
C GLU A 13 -11.02 -0.88 -9.39
N ARG A 14 -12.11 -0.90 -8.62
CA ARG A 14 -13.28 -1.77 -8.82
C ARG A 14 -14.49 -0.89 -9.11
N GLY A 15 -14.71 -0.57 -10.38
CA GLY A 15 -15.78 0.33 -10.82
C GLY A 15 -15.60 1.74 -10.26
N SER A 16 -16.55 2.21 -9.45
CA SER A 16 -16.48 3.53 -8.79
C SER A 16 -15.71 3.54 -7.47
N PHE A 17 -15.13 2.42 -7.05
CA PHE A 17 -14.37 2.31 -5.81
C PHE A 17 -12.89 2.10 -6.10
N CYS A 18 -12.04 2.79 -5.36
CA CYS A 18 -10.60 2.64 -5.41
C CYS A 18 -10.08 2.27 -4.01
N SER A 19 -9.23 1.26 -3.95
CA SER A 19 -8.60 0.78 -2.71
C SER A 19 -7.10 0.62 -2.92
N ALA A 20 -6.31 1.18 -2.02
CA ALA A 20 -4.87 1.00 -2.00
C ALA A 20 -4.50 -0.35 -1.36
N ARG A 21 -3.48 -1.01 -1.89
CA ARG A 21 -2.83 -2.20 -1.32
C ARG A 21 -1.33 -1.97 -1.30
N CYS A 22 -0.67 -2.34 -0.23
CA CYS A 22 0.78 -2.49 -0.15
C CYS A 22 1.16 -3.96 -0.30
N ASP A 23 2.30 -4.23 -0.92
CA ASP A 23 2.86 -5.58 -0.95
C ASP A 23 3.25 -6.12 0.45
N CYS A 24 3.45 -5.21 1.41
CA CYS A 24 3.63 -5.50 2.83
C CYS A 24 2.39 -6.10 3.54
N GLY A 25 1.26 -6.24 2.83
CA GLY A 25 0.02 -6.80 3.36
C GLY A 25 -1.00 -5.76 3.82
N TRP A 26 -0.62 -4.49 3.86
CA TRP A 26 -1.55 -3.40 4.18
C TRP A 26 -2.57 -3.19 3.06
N ARG A 27 -3.82 -2.91 3.44
CA ARG A 27 -4.91 -2.58 2.54
C ARG A 27 -5.62 -1.34 3.08
N GLY A 28 -5.60 -0.28 2.29
CA GLY A 28 -6.32 0.95 2.58
C GLY A 28 -7.84 0.74 2.47
N PRO A 29 -8.62 1.63 3.11
CA PRO A 29 -10.08 1.60 3.05
C PRO A 29 -10.60 1.80 1.62
N ALA A 30 -11.74 1.19 1.29
CA ALA A 30 -12.41 1.42 0.01
C ALA A 30 -12.97 2.86 -0.03
N ARG A 31 -12.42 3.70 -0.90
CA ARG A 31 -12.85 5.10 -1.11
C ARG A 31 -13.45 5.25 -2.51
N ARG A 32 -14.53 6.04 -2.67
CA ARG A 32 -15.05 6.39 -4.01
C ARG A 32 -14.16 7.38 -4.75
N ALA A 33 -13.54 8.30 -4.02
CA ALA A 33 -12.65 9.31 -4.59
C ALA A 33 -11.27 8.72 -4.85
N ARG A 34 -10.90 8.56 -6.13
CA ARG A 34 -9.58 8.07 -6.56
C ARG A 34 -8.44 8.90 -6.00
N SER A 35 -8.60 10.22 -5.94
CA SER A 35 -7.60 11.13 -5.36
C SER A 35 -7.36 10.83 -3.88
N GLN A 36 -8.42 10.50 -3.14
CA GLN A 36 -8.34 10.21 -1.71
C GLN A 36 -7.67 8.85 -1.45
N ALA A 37 -7.98 7.84 -2.28
CA ALA A 37 -7.30 6.55 -2.24
C ALA A 37 -5.80 6.68 -2.62
N ARG A 38 -5.46 7.58 -3.55
CA ARG A 38 -4.06 7.87 -3.91
C ARG A 38 -3.31 8.53 -2.77
N THR A 39 -3.89 9.57 -2.14
CA THR A 39 -3.27 10.24 -0.99
C THR A 39 -3.02 9.26 0.17
N ASP A 40 -3.94 8.33 0.42
CA ASP A 40 -3.78 7.27 1.42
C ASP A 40 -2.60 6.34 1.08
N ALA A 41 -2.48 5.92 -0.19
CA ALA A 41 -1.34 5.12 -0.66
C ALA A 41 0.00 5.88 -0.53
N GLU A 42 0.03 7.17 -0.90
CA GLU A 42 1.21 8.02 -0.77
C GLU A 42 1.62 8.20 0.70
N ARG A 43 0.65 8.41 1.60
CA ARG A 43 0.91 8.49 3.04
C ARG A 43 1.49 7.19 3.57
N HIS A 44 0.96 6.06 3.12
CA HIS A 44 1.46 4.75 3.50
C HIS A 44 2.86 4.48 2.93
N LEU A 45 3.18 4.90 1.71
CA LEU A 45 4.53 4.82 1.16
C LEU A 45 5.55 5.59 2.02
N VAL A 46 5.19 6.80 2.45
CA VAL A 46 6.06 7.65 3.28
C VAL A 46 6.26 7.04 4.67
N ASP A 47 5.18 6.56 5.29
CA ASP A 47 5.21 5.92 6.61
C ASP A 47 5.96 4.57 6.58
N ALA A 48 5.65 3.72 5.59
CA ALA A 48 6.30 2.42 5.42
C ALA A 48 7.77 2.54 5.01
N GLY A 49 8.12 3.56 4.22
CA GLY A 49 9.51 3.91 3.92
C GLY A 49 10.31 4.30 5.18
N ALA A 50 9.65 4.89 6.18
CA ALA A 50 10.26 5.23 7.47
C ALA A 50 10.36 4.02 8.42
N GLY A 51 9.47 3.03 8.30
CA GLY A 51 9.34 1.89 9.21
C GLY A 51 9.79 0.53 8.67
N ALA A 52 10.62 0.46 7.62
CA ALA A 52 10.93 -0.75 6.87
C ALA A 52 11.60 -1.87 7.70
N ALA A 53 10.78 -2.64 8.42
CA ALA A 53 11.02 -4.02 8.81
C ALA A 53 10.31 -4.95 7.80
N PRO A 54 11.03 -5.86 7.13
CA PRO A 54 10.42 -6.73 6.12
C PRO A 54 9.47 -7.75 6.78
N HIS A 55 8.21 -7.79 6.31
CA HIS A 55 7.26 -8.83 6.67
C HIS A 55 7.57 -10.11 5.89
N ARG A 56 7.89 -11.20 6.60
CA ARG A 56 8.07 -12.53 6.02
C ARG A 56 6.72 -13.04 5.51
N ARG A 57 6.64 -13.32 4.21
CA ARG A 57 5.51 -14.01 3.57
C ARG A 57 5.27 -15.34 4.31
N ARG A 58 4.10 -15.53 4.91
CA ARG A 58 3.65 -16.86 5.38
C ARG A 58 3.11 -17.64 4.18
N GLU A 59 3.64 -18.85 4.02
CA GLU A 59 3.23 -19.90 3.07
C GLU A 59 1.95 -20.61 3.53
#